data_AF-A0A7M5V737-F1
#
_entry.id   AF-A0A7M5V737-F1
#
_cell.length_a   1.000
_cell.length_b   1.000
_cell.length_c   1.000
_cell.angle_alpha   90.00
_cell.angle_beta   90.00
_cell.angle_gamma   90.00
#
_symmetry.space_group_name_H-M   'P 1'
#
loop_
_entity.id
_entity.type
_entity.pdbx_description
1 polymer ?
#
loop_
_entity_poly.entity_id
_entity_poly.type
_entity_poly.pdbx_seq_one_letter_code
_entity_poly.pdbx_strand_id
1 'polypeptide(L)'
;MAASRDHGNNNMNGYSSSSSEEDVNIGYHFELVENDFQCIICHYVIRGFTELPCGHAGCKFCIEEWEKRKVACCECQKTYDRAKKNSSLYIDRTIKHQRKALCKQHEQGCIWQGSIADYKDQHRKECAFRNVRCRLCNQKVARHEKEGHKLTCTHRLVNCTTCGAQYSFINKKKHEDEECKVQCDYWQYGCNEKVYKPHMERHLANSARRHIELVKTHYDRIVTELNTTVSLQSEHITDLTTQLERTKLPMATSSSSPTVKQTVEPKTLPRPPIRIYEKKEDKQQQQATNPFRPVSAKWDGQKMYNIVFQGKTLTFDDVYKILDEKKFAKFEEIFQQNPNIVNSLRDGYGFTLLMEAVCKDRFDVFVHLMKYPQDFSLVGNNGWNVLHWVGRYGTVRHLEKFDQQTIKMLIDGRDKWNKTPLHFAACWNKHDVIRWLLAKGANPELKDEDGQRPDEQLMSGCDGVTKEIFRSFRSS
;
A
#
# COMPACT_ATOMS: atom_id res chain seq x y z
N MET A 1 49.36 64.46 -4.39
CA MET A 1 50.79 64.39 -4.75
C MET A 1 51.31 63.02 -4.34
N ALA A 2 51.41 62.13 -5.32
CA ALA A 2 52.62 61.34 -5.65
C ALA A 2 52.62 59.97 -4.96
N ALA A 3 52.88 58.84 -5.62
CA ALA A 3 53.04 58.54 -7.04
C ALA A 3 53.05 57.00 -7.21
N SER A 4 52.59 56.53 -8.39
CA SER A 4 53.15 55.39 -9.17
C SER A 4 53.06 53.96 -8.60
N ARG A 5 52.87 52.87 -9.35
CA ARG A 5 52.78 52.54 -10.79
C ARG A 5 52.38 51.06 -10.87
N ASP A 6 51.42 50.71 -11.72
CA ASP A 6 51.54 49.89 -12.94
C ASP A 6 51.70 48.35 -12.82
N HIS A 7 50.67 47.69 -13.39
CA HIS A 7 50.69 46.60 -14.38
C HIS A 7 51.24 45.20 -14.02
N GLY A 8 50.39 44.20 -14.27
CA GLY A 8 50.74 43.16 -15.24
C GLY A 8 50.94 41.72 -14.76
N ASN A 9 49.82 40.99 -14.68
CA ASN A 9 49.57 39.67 -15.28
C ASN A 9 50.35 38.39 -14.88
N ASN A 10 49.54 37.35 -14.65
CA ASN A 10 49.68 35.92 -14.96
C ASN A 10 50.61 34.97 -14.15
N ASN A 11 49.92 34.15 -13.35
CA ASN A 11 49.81 32.68 -13.45
C ASN A 11 50.97 31.81 -12.94
N MET A 12 50.79 31.16 -11.78
CA MET A 12 50.69 29.69 -11.65
C MET A 12 50.71 29.23 -10.18
N ASN A 13 49.68 28.43 -9.84
CA ASN A 13 49.67 27.26 -8.95
C ASN A 13 50.41 27.25 -7.61
N GLY A 14 49.65 26.89 -6.57
CA GLY A 14 50.12 25.87 -5.62
C GLY A 14 49.81 26.13 -4.15
N TYR A 15 48.60 25.75 -3.73
CA TYR A 15 48.25 25.35 -2.37
C TYR A 15 48.51 26.36 -1.23
N SER A 16 47.70 27.41 -1.19
CA SER A 16 47.41 28.14 0.04
C SER A 16 46.42 27.35 0.91
N SER A 17 46.94 26.82 2.01
CA SER A 17 46.34 26.92 3.35
C SER A 17 44.93 27.53 3.42
N SER A 18 43.93 26.67 3.62
CA SER A 18 42.67 27.03 4.26
C SER A 18 42.04 25.78 4.86
N SER A 19 42.56 25.30 5.99
CA SER A 19 41.75 24.50 6.91
C SER A 19 40.88 25.49 7.70
N SER A 20 39.90 26.06 6.99
CA SER A 20 38.77 26.76 7.58
C SER A 20 37.99 25.78 8.47
N GLU A 21 37.37 26.34 9.49
CA GLU A 21 36.54 25.70 10.51
C GLU A 21 35.26 25.02 9.95
N GLU A 22 35.25 24.57 8.70
CA GLU A 22 34.10 23.97 8.00
C GLU A 22 34.03 22.44 8.12
N ASP A 23 35.09 21.77 8.60
CA ASP A 23 35.11 20.31 8.74
C ASP A 23 34.40 19.77 10.00
N VAL A 24 33.80 20.65 10.84
CA VAL A 24 33.04 20.25 12.04
C VAL A 24 31.58 19.90 11.73
N ASN A 25 31.09 20.06 10.49
CA ASN A 25 29.67 19.84 10.16
C ASN A 25 29.44 18.91 8.95
N ILE A 26 30.34 17.98 8.68
CA ILE A 26 30.09 16.90 7.72
C ILE A 26 29.49 15.73 8.50
N GLY A 27 28.17 15.78 8.72
CA GLY A 27 27.45 14.87 9.61
C GLY A 27 27.57 13.39 9.24
N TYR A 28 28.50 12.70 9.90
CA TYR A 28 28.59 11.25 10.00
C TYR A 28 29.23 10.86 11.34
N HIS A 29 28.87 9.70 11.91
CA HIS A 29 29.47 9.12 13.12
C HIS A 29 30.47 8.01 12.78
N PHE A 30 31.35 7.59 13.70
CA PHE A 30 32.29 6.47 13.47
C PHE A 30 31.93 5.29 14.39
N GLU A 31 32.00 4.06 13.87
CA GLU A 31 31.95 2.83 14.67
C GLU A 31 33.22 2.71 15.53
N LEU A 32 33.07 2.27 16.80
CA LEU A 32 34.20 1.99 17.69
C LEU A 32 34.91 0.72 17.21
N VAL A 33 36.17 0.84 16.78
CA VAL A 33 37.04 -0.30 16.44
C VAL A 33 37.56 -0.89 17.75
N GLU A 34 37.73 -2.23 17.80
CA GLU A 34 38.35 -2.96 18.91
C GLU A 34 39.66 -2.29 19.38
N ASN A 35 40.01 -2.48 20.66
CA ASN A 35 40.96 -1.71 21.50
C ASN A 35 42.34 -1.36 20.90
N ASP A 36 42.73 -1.93 19.77
CA ASP A 36 44.06 -1.84 19.17
C ASP A 36 44.36 -0.47 18.51
N PHE A 37 43.34 0.34 18.20
CA PHE A 37 43.52 1.67 17.55
C PHE A 37 42.97 2.84 18.36
N GLN A 38 42.86 2.68 19.67
CA GLN A 38 42.40 3.72 20.58
C GLN A 38 43.55 4.64 21.01
N CYS A 39 43.34 5.95 20.97
CA CYS A 39 44.33 6.90 21.43
C CYS A 39 44.45 6.90 22.96
N ILE A 40 45.66 6.73 23.48
CA ILE A 40 46.00 6.75 24.91
C ILE A 40 45.72 8.07 25.66
N ILE A 41 45.29 9.14 24.96
CA ILE A 41 45.01 10.45 25.58
C ILE A 41 43.53 10.78 25.49
N CYS A 42 42.97 10.73 24.28
CA CYS A 42 41.58 11.15 24.05
C CYS A 42 40.58 9.98 24.04
N HIS A 43 41.07 8.73 24.10
CA HIS A 43 40.27 7.51 24.06
C HIS A 43 39.39 7.34 22.81
N TYR A 44 39.59 8.18 21.78
CA TYR A 44 38.97 8.03 20.46
C TYR A 44 39.90 7.27 19.51
N VAL A 45 39.33 6.78 18.39
CA VAL A 45 40.12 6.21 17.28
C VAL A 45 41.20 7.20 16.83
N ILE A 46 42.43 6.70 16.74
CA ILE A 46 43.63 7.51 16.44
C ILE A 46 43.47 8.31 15.13
N ARG A 47 43.79 9.62 15.17
CA ARG A 47 43.86 10.52 14.02
C ARG A 47 45.31 10.93 13.78
N GLY A 48 45.90 10.49 12.66
CA GLY A 48 47.33 10.66 12.41
C GLY A 48 48.12 9.81 13.39
N PHE A 49 48.38 8.57 13.02
CA PHE A 49 49.01 7.58 13.89
C PHE A 49 50.42 8.00 14.30
N THR A 50 50.61 8.13 15.61
CA THR A 50 51.92 8.37 16.21
C THR A 50 52.12 7.36 17.34
N GLU A 51 53.16 6.55 17.20
CA GLU A 51 53.59 5.57 18.18
C GLU A 51 54.85 6.07 18.90
N LEU A 52 54.81 6.02 20.23
CA LEU A 52 55.95 6.36 21.08
C LEU A 52 56.92 5.17 21.15
N PRO A 53 58.22 5.39 21.44
CA PRO A 53 59.20 4.30 21.54
C PRO A 53 58.87 3.21 22.57
N CYS A 54 57.95 3.49 23.50
CA CYS A 54 57.44 2.51 24.46
C CYS A 54 56.30 1.62 23.92
N GLY A 55 55.90 1.78 22.65
CA GLY A 55 54.83 1.02 21.97
C GLY A 55 53.42 1.61 22.13
N HIS A 56 53.23 2.63 22.98
CA HIS A 56 51.91 3.26 23.13
C HIS A 56 51.64 4.23 21.98
N ALA A 57 50.43 4.17 21.42
CA ALA A 57 50.04 4.96 20.25
C ALA A 57 48.92 5.97 20.55
N GLY A 58 48.94 7.10 19.84
CA GLY A 58 47.95 8.16 20.01
C GLY A 58 47.78 9.02 18.76
N CYS A 59 46.80 9.93 18.81
CA CYS A 59 46.62 10.93 17.76
C CYS A 59 47.84 11.86 17.72
N LYS A 60 48.32 12.19 16.52
CA LYS A 60 49.44 13.13 16.31
C LYS A 60 49.28 14.41 17.12
N PHE A 61 48.12 15.06 16.99
CA PHE A 61 47.81 16.29 17.73
C PHE A 61 47.80 16.08 19.25
N CYS A 62 47.24 14.98 19.75
CA CYS A 62 47.19 14.72 21.19
C CYS A 62 48.58 14.52 21.79
N ILE A 63 49.46 13.79 21.10
CA ILE A 63 50.85 13.58 21.53
C ILE A 63 51.63 14.89 21.46
N GLU A 64 51.50 15.67 20.37
CA GLU A 64 52.17 16.97 20.22
C GLU A 64 51.75 17.98 21.29
N GLU A 65 50.46 18.03 21.66
CA GLU A 65 49.97 18.89 22.76
C GLU A 65 50.46 18.41 24.14
N TRP A 66 50.51 17.10 24.36
CA TRP A 66 51.03 16.54 25.61
C TRP A 66 52.53 16.81 25.79
N GLU A 67 53.30 16.70 24.69
CA GLU A 67 54.75 16.97 24.66
C GLU A 67 55.12 18.41 25.05
N LYS A 68 54.20 19.37 24.89
CA LYS A 68 54.41 20.75 25.36
C LYS A 68 54.49 20.82 26.89
N ARG A 69 53.84 19.90 27.61
CA ARG A 69 53.85 19.83 29.07
C ARG A 69 54.99 18.95 29.57
N LYS A 70 55.10 17.75 29.02
CA LYS A 70 56.08 16.75 29.47
C LYS A 70 56.43 15.81 28.32
N VAL A 71 57.73 15.65 28.05
CA VAL A 71 58.23 14.68 27.05
C VAL A 71 58.34 13.29 27.70
N ALA A 72 57.18 12.69 27.99
CA ALA A 72 57.04 11.34 28.53
C ALA A 72 55.69 10.74 28.10
N CYS A 73 55.61 9.41 28.01
CA CYS A 73 54.36 8.71 27.70
C CYS A 73 53.32 8.96 28.81
N CYS A 74 52.07 9.28 28.47
CA CYS A 74 51.02 9.53 29.47
C CYS A 74 50.62 8.27 30.25
N GLU A 75 50.71 7.10 29.63
CA GLU A 75 50.38 5.80 30.25
C GLU A 75 51.52 5.28 31.12
N CYS A 76 52.69 5.05 30.53
CA CYS A 76 53.79 4.38 31.23
C CYS A 76 54.86 5.33 31.79
N GLN A 77 54.70 6.66 31.61
CA GLN A 77 55.59 7.70 32.13
C GLN A 77 57.06 7.63 31.68
N LYS A 78 57.40 6.74 30.74
CA LYS A 78 58.74 6.64 30.15
C LYS A 78 59.06 7.90 29.33
N THR A 79 60.20 8.51 29.60
CA THR A 79 60.75 9.60 28.78
C THR A 79 61.28 9.06 27.46
N TYR A 80 61.30 9.91 26.42
CA TYR A 80 61.73 9.50 25.09
C TYR A 80 62.29 10.68 24.29
N ASP A 81 63.01 10.36 23.21
CA ASP A 81 63.45 11.33 22.22
C ASP A 81 62.35 11.56 21.18
N ARG A 82 61.99 12.83 20.93
CA ARG A 82 60.96 13.25 19.98
C ARG A 82 61.26 12.76 18.56
N ALA A 83 62.53 12.64 18.18
CA ALA A 83 62.92 12.19 16.84
C ALA A 83 62.66 10.69 16.61
N LYS A 84 62.49 9.90 17.69
CA LYS A 84 62.29 8.44 17.61
C LYS A 84 60.81 8.03 17.59
N LYS A 85 59.88 8.98 17.45
CA LYS A 85 58.46 8.69 17.24
C LYS A 85 58.25 8.01 15.90
N ASN A 86 57.43 6.97 15.88
CA ASN A 86 57.08 6.28 14.65
C ASN A 86 55.74 6.80 14.13
N SER A 87 55.68 7.11 12.84
CA SER A 87 54.45 7.47 12.14
C SER A 87 54.31 6.57 10.92
N SER A 88 53.17 5.91 10.76
CA SER A 88 52.97 4.94 9.68
C SER A 88 51.79 5.35 8.82
N LEU A 89 52.10 5.76 7.58
CA LEU A 89 51.08 6.04 6.57
C LEU A 89 50.26 4.79 6.22
N TYR A 90 50.83 3.60 6.39
CA TYR A 90 50.13 2.33 6.21
C TYR A 90 49.07 2.15 7.31
N ILE A 91 49.44 2.32 8.58
CA ILE A 91 48.49 2.21 9.71
C ILE A 91 47.44 3.33 9.61
N ASP A 92 47.82 4.54 9.22
CA ASP A 92 46.87 5.63 8.95
C ASP A 92 45.87 5.29 7.83
N ARG A 93 46.32 4.60 6.77
CA ARG A 93 45.42 4.08 5.72
C ARG A 93 44.53 2.98 6.28
N THR A 94 45.06 2.04 7.05
CA THR A 94 44.30 0.95 7.68
C THR A 94 43.22 1.49 8.62
N ILE A 95 43.56 2.43 9.51
CA ILE A 95 42.60 3.11 10.40
C ILE A 95 41.53 3.85 9.57
N LYS A 96 41.91 4.53 8.47
CA LYS A 96 40.94 5.18 7.58
C LYS A 96 40.02 4.19 6.87
N HIS A 97 40.51 3.00 6.49
CA HIS A 97 39.72 1.95 5.84
C HIS A 97 38.83 1.18 6.84
N GLN A 98 39.25 1.05 8.10
CA GLN A 98 38.45 0.45 9.17
C GLN A 98 37.41 1.42 9.75
N ARG A 99 37.59 2.74 9.57
CA ARG A 99 36.61 3.77 9.95
C ARG A 99 35.47 3.86 8.94
N LYS A 100 34.42 3.08 9.16
CA LYS A 100 33.15 3.31 8.47
C LYS A 100 32.47 4.55 9.05
N ALA A 101 32.11 5.46 8.15
CA ALA A 101 31.24 6.59 8.44
C ALA A 101 29.78 6.11 8.49
N LEU A 102 29.08 6.45 9.56
CA LEU A 102 27.65 6.25 9.75
C LEU A 102 26.90 7.47 9.22
N CYS A 103 25.71 7.28 8.65
CA CYS A 103 24.92 8.41 8.16
C CYS A 103 24.57 9.44 9.26
N LYS A 104 24.43 10.74 8.91
CA LYS A 104 23.91 11.78 9.84
C LYS A 104 22.60 11.38 10.51
N GLN A 105 21.75 10.65 9.78
CA GLN A 105 20.43 10.23 10.22
C GLN A 105 20.44 8.82 10.84
N HIS A 106 21.61 8.33 11.29
CA HIS A 106 21.75 7.02 11.93
C HIS A 106 20.86 6.90 13.17
N GLU A 107 20.83 7.92 14.02
CA GLU A 107 19.93 7.99 15.19
C GLU A 107 18.45 7.99 14.82
N GLN A 108 18.11 8.37 13.58
CA GLN A 108 16.75 8.36 13.05
C GLN A 108 16.43 7.06 12.29
N GLY A 109 17.30 6.05 12.35
CA GLY A 109 17.10 4.72 11.77
C GLY A 109 17.89 4.43 10.49
N CYS A 110 18.76 5.32 10.03
CA CYS A 110 19.58 5.06 8.85
C CYS A 110 20.75 4.12 9.17
N ILE A 111 20.67 2.86 8.74
CA ILE A 111 21.69 1.81 8.99
C ILE A 111 22.93 1.89 8.09
N TRP A 112 23.05 2.93 7.25
CA TRP A 112 24.15 3.01 6.30
C TRP A 112 25.47 3.28 7.01
N GLN A 113 26.46 2.44 6.68
CA GLN A 113 27.85 2.51 7.10
C GLN A 113 28.75 2.30 5.88
N GLY A 114 29.78 3.13 5.69
CA GLY A 114 30.64 3.04 4.50
C GLY A 114 31.78 4.04 4.51
N SER A 115 32.49 4.20 3.38
CA SER A 115 33.55 5.20 3.30
C SER A 115 32.97 6.63 3.23
N ILE A 116 33.73 7.63 3.68
CA ILE A 116 33.31 9.04 3.59
C ILE A 116 33.10 9.48 2.12
N ALA A 117 33.85 8.89 1.18
CA ALA A 117 33.68 9.14 -0.25
C ALA A 117 32.30 8.66 -0.73
N ASP A 118 31.95 7.40 -0.43
CA ASP A 118 30.64 6.81 -0.77
C ASP A 118 29.49 7.56 -0.10
N TYR A 119 29.70 8.08 1.12
CA TYR A 119 28.73 8.92 1.80
C TYR A 119 28.42 10.19 1.00
N LYS A 120 29.46 10.91 0.55
CA LYS A 120 29.32 12.20 -0.13
C LYS A 120 28.72 12.04 -1.53
N ASP A 121 29.15 11.02 -2.26
CA ASP A 121 28.83 10.88 -3.68
C ASP A 121 27.47 10.21 -3.94
N GLN A 122 27.15 9.18 -3.16
CA GLN A 122 25.97 8.34 -3.35
C GLN A 122 24.98 8.49 -2.18
N HIS A 123 25.38 8.07 -0.98
CA HIS A 123 24.42 7.89 0.10
C HIS A 123 23.74 9.20 0.54
N ARG A 124 24.46 10.33 0.61
CA ARG A 124 23.88 11.64 0.96
C ARG A 124 22.74 12.03 0.04
N LYS A 125 22.80 11.66 -1.25
CA LYS A 125 21.77 11.96 -2.24
C LYS A 125 20.60 10.99 -2.17
N GLU A 126 20.82 9.75 -1.75
CA GLU A 126 19.82 8.65 -1.81
C GLU A 126 19.20 8.31 -0.45
N CYS A 127 19.79 8.75 0.66
CA CYS A 127 19.36 8.44 2.02
C CYS A 127 17.83 8.62 2.20
N ALA A 128 17.18 7.52 2.60
CA ALA A 128 15.74 7.44 2.82
C ALA A 128 15.27 8.27 4.04
N PHE A 129 16.15 8.48 5.02
CA PHE A 129 15.90 9.23 6.25
C PHE A 129 16.27 10.71 6.14
N ARG A 130 16.79 11.14 4.98
CA ARG A 130 17.12 12.55 4.74
C ARG A 130 15.83 13.37 4.65
N ASN A 131 15.78 14.46 5.41
CA ASN A 131 14.66 15.39 5.37
C ASN A 131 14.62 16.18 4.05
N VAL A 132 13.46 16.18 3.41
CA VAL A 132 13.11 16.95 2.21
C VAL A 132 11.92 17.86 2.51
N ARG A 133 11.77 18.97 1.79
CA ARG A 133 10.62 19.88 1.97
C ARG A 133 9.46 19.48 1.04
N CYS A 134 8.24 19.48 1.57
CA CYS A 134 7.03 19.36 0.78
C CYS A 134 6.84 20.59 -0.11
N ARG A 135 6.47 20.42 -1.39
CA ARG A 135 6.26 21.53 -2.32
C ARG A 135 4.98 22.34 -2.05
N LEU A 136 4.01 21.74 -1.35
CA LEU A 136 2.69 22.34 -1.14
C LEU A 136 2.58 23.03 0.22
N CYS A 137 3.06 22.39 1.29
CA CYS A 137 2.99 22.95 2.65
C CYS A 137 4.36 23.34 3.25
N ASN A 138 5.46 23.13 2.52
CA ASN A 138 6.84 23.43 2.95
C ASN A 138 7.34 22.70 4.22
N GLN A 139 6.56 21.76 4.78
CA GLN A 139 6.99 20.95 5.92
C GLN A 139 8.20 20.07 5.57
N LYS A 140 9.11 19.93 6.53
CA LYS A 140 10.25 19.00 6.45
C LYS A 140 9.74 17.60 6.76
N VAL A 141 9.97 16.66 5.84
CA VAL A 141 9.49 15.27 5.91
C VAL A 141 10.65 14.36 5.54
N ALA A 142 10.81 13.22 6.20
CA ALA A 142 11.81 12.24 5.78
C ALA A 142 11.48 11.76 4.35
N ARG A 143 12.50 11.51 3.52
CA ARG A 143 12.28 11.16 2.11
C ARG A 143 11.39 9.93 1.93
N HIS A 144 11.54 8.91 2.77
CA HIS A 144 10.70 7.70 2.71
C HIS A 144 9.23 7.98 3.07
N GLU A 145 8.98 8.95 3.95
CA GLU A 145 7.63 9.37 4.36
C GLU A 145 6.99 10.36 3.38
N LYS A 146 7.76 10.88 2.41
CA LYS A 146 7.28 11.89 1.44
C LYS A 146 6.00 11.46 0.73
N GLU A 147 5.90 10.18 0.32
CA GLU A 147 4.71 9.67 -0.37
C GLU A 147 3.51 9.57 0.60
N GLY A 148 3.73 9.16 1.86
CA GLY A 148 2.68 9.18 2.88
C GLY A 148 2.22 10.61 3.20
N HIS A 149 3.15 11.54 3.33
CA HIS A 149 2.84 12.95 3.54
C HIS A 149 2.04 13.56 2.38
N LYS A 150 2.24 13.18 1.12
CA LYS A 150 1.41 13.67 0.01
C LYS A 150 -0.09 13.36 0.23
N LEU A 151 -0.39 12.20 0.82
CA LEU A 151 -1.76 11.76 1.09
C LEU A 151 -2.37 12.50 2.29
N THR A 152 -1.57 12.83 3.29
CA THR A 152 -2.02 13.52 4.52
C THR A 152 -1.82 15.04 4.49
N CYS A 153 -1.13 15.58 3.48
CA CYS A 153 -0.84 17.00 3.35
C CYS A 153 -2.15 17.81 3.32
N THR A 154 -2.24 18.82 4.18
CA THR A 154 -3.40 19.73 4.26
C THR A 154 -3.55 20.60 3.01
N HIS A 155 -2.46 20.84 2.29
CA HIS A 155 -2.44 21.58 1.03
C HIS A 155 -2.52 20.68 -0.21
N ARG A 156 -2.78 19.37 -0.04
CA ARG A 156 -2.98 18.48 -1.21
C ARG A 156 -4.20 18.92 -2.01
N LEU A 157 -4.12 18.79 -3.32
CA LEU A 157 -5.25 19.08 -4.21
C LEU A 157 -6.24 17.92 -4.17
N VAL A 158 -7.52 18.26 -4.03
CA VAL A 158 -8.65 17.34 -4.05
C VAL A 158 -9.69 17.84 -5.04
N ASN A 159 -10.43 16.91 -5.64
CA ASN A 159 -11.53 17.22 -6.55
C ASN A 159 -12.84 17.22 -5.77
N CYS A 160 -13.71 18.19 -6.01
CA CYS A 160 -15.08 18.15 -5.52
C CYS A 160 -15.84 17.00 -6.19
N THR A 161 -16.44 16.10 -5.42
CA THR A 161 -17.30 15.04 -5.98
C THR A 161 -18.62 15.57 -6.53
N THR A 162 -19.01 16.80 -6.16
CA THR A 162 -20.30 17.37 -6.53
C THR A 162 -20.21 18.31 -7.72
N CYS A 163 -19.18 19.17 -7.80
CA CYS A 163 -19.01 20.11 -8.92
C CYS A 163 -17.79 19.84 -9.81
N GLY A 164 -16.89 18.90 -9.42
CA GLY A 164 -15.68 18.57 -10.17
C GLY A 164 -14.50 19.54 -10.03
N ALA A 165 -14.65 20.69 -9.36
CA ALA A 165 -13.58 21.67 -9.19
C ALA A 165 -12.41 21.14 -8.32
N GLN A 166 -11.18 21.56 -8.63
CA GLN A 166 -9.99 21.22 -7.84
C GLN A 166 -9.66 22.33 -6.83
N TYR A 167 -9.36 21.95 -5.59
CA TYR A 167 -8.97 22.89 -4.53
C TYR A 167 -8.05 22.22 -3.49
N SER A 168 -7.35 23.01 -2.69
CA SER A 168 -6.52 22.50 -1.58
C SER A 168 -7.40 21.95 -0.45
N PHE A 169 -7.07 20.78 0.12
CA PHE A 169 -7.89 20.12 1.13
C PHE A 169 -8.27 21.00 2.34
N ILE A 170 -7.37 21.90 2.78
CA ILE A 170 -7.66 22.89 3.84
C ILE A 170 -8.85 23.81 3.50
N ASN A 171 -9.12 24.06 2.22
CA ASN A 171 -10.21 24.90 1.74
C ASN A 171 -11.52 24.12 1.51
N LYS A 172 -11.61 22.85 1.93
CA LYS A 172 -12.79 22.00 1.70
C LYS A 172 -14.09 22.64 2.19
N LYS A 173 -14.13 23.10 3.44
CA LYS A 173 -15.33 23.74 4.00
C LYS A 173 -15.71 25.01 3.24
N LYS A 174 -14.74 25.88 2.99
CA LYS A 174 -14.97 27.11 2.21
C LYS A 174 -15.54 26.80 0.83
N HIS A 175 -15.02 25.78 0.15
CA HIS A 175 -15.56 25.36 -1.14
C HIS A 175 -17.01 24.86 -1.02
N GLU A 176 -17.30 23.96 -0.06
CA GLU A 176 -18.63 23.38 0.16
C GLU A 176 -19.68 24.45 0.49
N ASP A 177 -19.31 25.48 1.26
CA ASP A 177 -20.22 26.50 1.77
C ASP A 177 -20.40 27.68 0.80
N GLU A 178 -19.34 28.13 0.12
CA GLU A 178 -19.32 29.43 -0.57
C GLU A 178 -19.08 29.36 -2.09
N GLU A 179 -18.52 28.26 -2.62
CA GLU A 179 -18.05 28.19 -4.01
C GLU A 179 -18.68 27.03 -4.81
N CYS A 180 -19.18 25.99 -4.16
CA CYS A 180 -19.71 24.78 -4.78
C CYS A 180 -21.13 24.96 -5.34
N LYS A 181 -21.24 25.34 -6.61
CA LYS A 181 -22.49 25.37 -7.36
C LYS A 181 -22.79 24.03 -8.03
N VAL A 182 -24.00 23.53 -7.84
CA VAL A 182 -24.49 22.24 -8.34
C VAL A 182 -25.75 22.43 -9.17
N GLN A 183 -26.03 21.53 -10.12
CA GLN A 183 -27.26 21.58 -10.91
C GLN A 183 -28.48 21.22 -10.04
N CYS A 184 -29.63 21.79 -10.35
CA CYS A 184 -30.90 21.44 -9.73
C CYS A 184 -31.27 19.97 -10.00
N ASP A 185 -31.86 19.30 -9.01
CA ASP A 185 -32.32 17.91 -9.09
C ASP A 185 -33.37 17.68 -10.21
N TYR A 186 -34.07 18.74 -10.61
CA TYR A 186 -35.06 18.72 -11.70
C TYR A 186 -34.47 19.06 -13.08
N TRP A 187 -33.14 19.07 -13.21
CA TRP A 187 -32.45 19.30 -14.48
C TRP A 187 -32.95 18.40 -15.62
N GLN A 188 -33.13 17.10 -15.34
CA GLN A 188 -33.64 16.13 -16.33
C GLN A 188 -35.06 16.43 -16.83
N TYR A 189 -35.83 17.22 -16.07
CA TYR A 189 -37.17 17.66 -16.44
C TYR A 189 -37.18 19.08 -17.05
N GLY A 190 -36.01 19.72 -17.18
CA GLY A 190 -35.84 21.04 -17.84
C GLY A 190 -35.49 22.21 -16.92
N CYS A 191 -35.11 21.97 -15.66
CA CYS A 191 -34.65 23.05 -14.77
C CYS A 191 -33.14 23.33 -14.92
N ASN A 192 -32.78 24.50 -15.48
CA ASN A 192 -31.38 24.85 -15.80
C ASN A 192 -30.63 25.61 -14.70
N GLU A 193 -31.22 25.76 -13.51
CA GLU A 193 -30.64 26.55 -12.41
C GLU A 193 -29.43 25.85 -11.77
N LYS A 194 -28.37 26.62 -11.53
CA LYS A 194 -27.18 26.18 -10.77
C LYS A 194 -27.15 26.89 -9.43
N VAL A 195 -27.23 26.13 -8.36
CA VAL A 195 -27.44 26.65 -7.00
C VAL A 195 -26.29 26.21 -6.10
N TYR A 196 -25.91 27.05 -5.14
CA TYR A 196 -24.98 26.64 -4.09
C TYR A 196 -25.58 25.47 -3.31
N LYS A 197 -24.78 24.43 -3.04
CA LYS A 197 -25.25 23.21 -2.36
C LYS A 197 -26.04 23.50 -1.07
N PRO A 198 -25.63 24.40 -0.16
CA PRO A 198 -26.41 24.75 1.04
C PRO A 198 -27.76 25.43 0.75
N HIS A 199 -27.93 26.01 -0.44
CA HIS A 199 -29.15 26.72 -0.84
C HIS A 199 -30.10 25.86 -1.69
N MET A 200 -29.77 24.59 -1.95
CA MET A 200 -30.59 23.72 -2.79
C MET A 200 -32.00 23.54 -2.21
N GLU A 201 -32.14 23.27 -0.91
CA GLU A 201 -33.45 23.13 -0.26
C GLU A 201 -34.32 24.37 -0.44
N ARG A 202 -33.74 25.56 -0.28
CA ARG A 202 -34.45 26.83 -0.49
C ARG A 202 -34.87 27.01 -1.96
N HIS A 203 -34.00 26.65 -2.91
CA HIS A 203 -34.36 26.70 -4.34
C HIS A 203 -35.51 25.74 -4.67
N LEU A 204 -35.44 24.50 -4.17
CA LEU A 204 -36.48 23.48 -4.36
C LEU A 204 -37.82 23.93 -3.76
N ALA A 205 -37.82 24.52 -2.57
CA ALA A 205 -39.02 25.06 -1.94
C ALA A 205 -39.63 26.22 -2.74
N ASN A 206 -38.82 27.19 -3.15
CA ASN A 206 -39.30 28.37 -3.90
C ASN A 206 -39.75 28.02 -5.33
N SER A 207 -39.15 27.00 -5.93
CA SER A 207 -39.44 26.58 -7.32
C SER A 207 -40.35 25.35 -7.40
N ALA A 208 -40.91 24.88 -6.28
CA ALA A 208 -41.66 23.63 -6.19
C ALA A 208 -42.80 23.55 -7.21
N ARG A 209 -43.59 24.64 -7.36
CA ARG A 209 -44.68 24.70 -8.34
C ARG A 209 -44.19 24.54 -9.78
N ARG A 210 -43.10 25.25 -10.14
CA ARG A 210 -42.47 25.15 -11.47
C ARG A 210 -41.92 23.74 -11.71
N HIS A 211 -41.28 23.15 -10.71
CA HIS A 211 -40.75 21.78 -10.81
C HIS A 211 -41.84 20.74 -11.01
N ILE A 212 -42.97 20.84 -10.30
CA ILE A 212 -44.13 19.96 -10.48
C ILE A 212 -44.71 20.09 -11.90
N GLU A 213 -44.76 21.31 -12.43
CA GLU A 213 -45.24 21.57 -13.80
C GLU A 213 -44.30 20.96 -14.86
N LEU A 214 -42.99 21.05 -14.66
CA LEU A 214 -42.00 20.37 -15.52
C LEU A 214 -42.14 18.84 -15.48
N VAL A 215 -42.37 18.26 -14.30
CA VAL A 215 -42.63 16.81 -14.17
C VAL A 215 -43.93 16.42 -14.86
N LYS A 216 -44.99 17.21 -14.68
CA LYS A 216 -46.30 16.98 -15.31
C LYS A 216 -46.18 16.99 -16.84
N THR A 217 -45.56 18.02 -17.41
CA THR A 217 -45.38 18.13 -18.86
C THR A 217 -44.53 16.99 -19.43
N HIS A 218 -43.50 16.54 -18.70
CA HIS A 218 -42.74 15.36 -19.06
C HIS A 218 -43.58 14.08 -19.05
N TYR A 219 -44.42 13.90 -18.02
CA TYR A 219 -45.33 12.76 -17.91
C TYR A 219 -46.39 12.75 -19.01
N ASP A 220 -47.02 13.90 -19.29
CA ASP A 220 -48.02 14.05 -20.35
C ASP A 220 -47.44 13.68 -21.74
N ARG A 221 -46.16 14.03 -21.99
CA ARG A 221 -45.45 13.61 -23.19
C ARG A 221 -45.28 12.09 -23.26
N ILE A 222 -44.84 11.45 -22.18
CA ILE A 222 -44.69 9.98 -22.11
C ILE A 222 -46.03 9.28 -22.34
N VAL A 223 -47.10 9.76 -21.71
CA VAL A 223 -48.45 9.18 -21.87
C VAL A 223 -48.90 9.30 -23.33
N THR A 224 -48.65 10.45 -23.97
CA THR A 224 -48.98 10.65 -25.39
C THR A 224 -48.19 9.68 -26.28
N GLU A 225 -46.88 9.55 -26.08
CA GLU A 225 -46.02 8.61 -26.81
C GLU A 225 -46.50 7.16 -26.62
N LEU A 226 -46.84 6.76 -25.40
CA LEU A 226 -47.33 5.41 -25.11
C LEU A 226 -48.69 5.15 -25.79
N ASN A 227 -49.62 6.11 -25.74
CA ASN A 227 -50.92 6.00 -26.39
C ASN A 227 -50.79 5.88 -27.92
N THR A 228 -49.88 6.64 -28.53
CA THR A 228 -49.60 6.51 -29.98
C THR A 228 -49.05 5.13 -30.32
N THR A 229 -48.18 4.58 -29.47
CA THR A 229 -47.59 3.24 -29.68
C THR A 229 -48.66 2.15 -29.56
N VAL A 230 -49.54 2.25 -28.57
CA VAL A 230 -50.67 1.31 -28.40
C VAL A 230 -51.63 1.40 -29.59
N SER A 231 -51.92 2.60 -30.08
CA SER A 231 -52.77 2.78 -31.27
C SER A 231 -52.18 2.08 -32.50
N LEU A 232 -50.89 2.30 -32.78
CA LEU A 232 -50.20 1.67 -33.90
C LEU A 232 -50.16 0.13 -33.78
N GLN A 233 -49.93 -0.38 -32.56
CA GLN A 233 -49.97 -1.84 -32.33
C GLN A 233 -51.37 -2.41 -32.52
N SER A 234 -52.41 -1.68 -32.10
CA SER A 234 -53.79 -2.11 -32.31
C SER A 234 -54.17 -2.18 -33.78
N GLU A 235 -53.74 -1.21 -34.59
CA GLU A 235 -53.92 -1.21 -36.05
C GLU A 235 -53.16 -2.36 -36.73
N HIS A 236 -51.96 -2.67 -36.26
CA HIS A 236 -51.19 -3.81 -36.79
C HIS A 236 -51.84 -5.15 -36.44
N ILE A 237 -52.39 -5.29 -35.23
CA ILE A 237 -53.13 -6.49 -34.82
C ILE A 237 -54.39 -6.65 -35.68
N THR A 238 -55.16 -5.58 -35.91
CA THR A 238 -56.37 -5.66 -36.73
C THR A 238 -56.05 -6.02 -38.19
N ASP A 239 -54.99 -5.46 -38.77
CA ASP A 239 -54.53 -5.84 -40.12
C ASP A 239 -54.13 -7.32 -40.18
N LEU A 240 -53.31 -7.81 -39.25
CA LEU A 240 -52.94 -9.22 -39.17
C LEU A 240 -54.16 -10.14 -39.01
N THR A 241 -55.13 -9.78 -38.16
CA THR A 241 -56.37 -10.56 -38.02
C THR A 241 -57.19 -10.60 -39.31
N THR A 242 -57.25 -9.49 -40.05
CA THR A 242 -57.97 -9.40 -41.33
C THR A 242 -57.29 -10.26 -42.41
N GLN A 243 -55.95 -10.30 -42.44
CA GLN A 243 -55.19 -11.18 -43.31
C GLN A 243 -55.41 -12.67 -42.97
N LEU A 244 -55.53 -12.99 -41.67
CA LEU A 244 -55.82 -14.33 -41.16
C LEU A 244 -57.24 -14.81 -41.49
N GLU A 245 -58.22 -13.89 -41.57
CA GLU A 245 -59.59 -14.20 -42.00
C GLU A 245 -59.68 -14.38 -43.52
N ARG A 246 -58.96 -13.58 -44.31
CA ARG A 246 -58.91 -13.72 -45.77
C ARG A 246 -58.27 -15.03 -46.24
N THR A 247 -57.40 -15.62 -45.44
CA THR A 247 -56.79 -16.92 -45.72
C THR A 247 -57.70 -18.11 -45.37
N LYS A 248 -58.87 -17.88 -44.75
CA LYS A 248 -59.72 -18.94 -44.18
C LYS A 248 -60.88 -19.46 -45.05
N LEU A 249 -61.13 -19.04 -46.29
CA LEU A 249 -62.14 -19.71 -47.15
C LEU A 249 -61.79 -19.73 -48.65
N PRO A 250 -62.14 -20.80 -49.43
CA PRO A 250 -63.05 -21.90 -49.08
C PRO A 250 -62.45 -23.33 -49.18
N MET A 251 -62.81 -24.20 -48.23
CA MET A 251 -63.30 -25.55 -48.54
C MET A 251 -64.41 -25.91 -47.54
N ALA A 252 -65.60 -26.20 -48.06
CA ALA A 252 -66.69 -26.86 -47.34
C ALA A 252 -66.29 -28.33 -47.05
N THR A 253 -66.77 -29.07 -46.04
CA THR A 253 -68.12 -29.18 -45.46
C THR A 253 -68.07 -29.85 -44.07
N SER A 254 -69.13 -29.62 -43.30
CA SER A 254 -69.77 -30.54 -42.35
C SER A 254 -69.40 -30.50 -40.85
N SER A 255 -70.39 -30.01 -40.11
CA SER A 255 -70.99 -30.60 -38.91
C SER A 255 -70.59 -30.12 -37.51
N SER A 256 -71.65 -29.88 -36.74
CA SER A 256 -71.77 -29.68 -35.29
C SER A 256 -71.27 -28.37 -34.68
N SER A 257 -72.25 -27.52 -34.35
CA SER A 257 -72.20 -26.62 -33.19
C SER A 257 -71.94 -27.43 -31.90
N PRO A 258 -71.39 -26.81 -30.84
CA PRO A 258 -72.29 -26.09 -29.95
C PRO A 258 -71.76 -24.74 -29.46
N THR A 259 -72.75 -23.91 -29.18
CA THR A 259 -72.74 -22.60 -28.55
C THR A 259 -72.04 -22.60 -27.18
N VAL A 260 -71.12 -21.66 -26.95
CA VAL A 260 -70.85 -21.13 -25.61
C VAL A 260 -70.81 -19.60 -25.70
N LYS A 261 -71.88 -18.97 -25.22
CA LYS A 261 -71.90 -17.55 -24.85
C LYS A 261 -71.10 -17.41 -23.55
N GLN A 262 -70.06 -16.59 -23.53
CA GLN A 262 -69.62 -15.93 -22.30
C GLN A 262 -69.22 -14.48 -22.59
N THR A 263 -70.14 -13.60 -22.23
CA THR A 263 -69.92 -12.23 -21.79
C THR A 263 -68.83 -12.16 -20.73
N VAL A 264 -67.84 -11.28 -20.90
CA VAL A 264 -67.01 -10.80 -19.79
C VAL A 264 -66.83 -9.29 -19.92
N GLU A 265 -67.37 -8.60 -18.91
CA GLU A 265 -67.26 -7.17 -18.61
C GLU A 265 -65.80 -6.70 -18.40
N PRO A 266 -65.51 -5.39 -18.53
CA PRO A 266 -64.18 -4.86 -18.26
C PRO A 266 -63.84 -5.01 -16.77
N LYS A 267 -62.95 -5.96 -16.44
CA LYS A 267 -62.37 -6.07 -15.10
C LYS A 267 -61.48 -4.86 -14.82
N THR A 268 -62.00 -3.93 -14.03
CA THR A 268 -61.21 -2.98 -13.25
C THR A 268 -60.22 -3.74 -12.39
N LEU A 269 -58.92 -3.49 -12.56
CA LEU A 269 -57.89 -4.01 -11.67
C LEU A 269 -57.94 -3.25 -10.32
N PRO A 270 -57.90 -3.97 -9.18
CA PRO A 270 -57.89 -3.34 -7.86
C PRO A 270 -56.52 -2.68 -7.59
N ARG A 271 -56.54 -1.48 -7.02
CA ARG A 271 -55.37 -0.85 -6.41
C ARG A 271 -54.89 -1.69 -5.22
N PRO A 272 -53.60 -2.05 -5.13
CA PRO A 272 -53.01 -2.52 -3.87
C PRO A 272 -52.70 -1.34 -2.94
N PRO A 273 -52.64 -1.57 -1.62
CA PRO A 273 -52.55 -0.52 -0.61
C PRO A 273 -51.16 0.13 -0.60
N ILE A 274 -51.16 1.46 -0.41
CA ILE A 274 -49.94 2.23 -0.13
C ILE A 274 -49.42 1.81 1.25
N ARG A 275 -48.33 1.02 1.26
CA ARG A 275 -47.46 0.89 2.44
C ARG A 275 -46.26 1.80 2.25
N ILE A 276 -46.21 2.83 3.09
CA ILE A 276 -45.09 3.74 3.25
C ILE A 276 -43.93 2.93 3.83
N TYR A 277 -42.86 2.78 3.05
CA TYR A 277 -41.54 2.42 3.56
C TYR A 277 -40.52 3.38 2.95
N GLU A 278 -39.87 4.14 3.81
CA GLU A 278 -38.74 5.00 3.51
C GLU A 278 -37.60 4.17 2.90
N LYS A 279 -37.18 4.55 1.69
CA LYS A 279 -35.93 4.09 1.08
C LYS A 279 -34.98 5.28 0.99
N LYS A 280 -33.85 5.18 1.71
CA LYS A 280 -32.62 5.85 1.33
C LYS A 280 -31.97 5.02 0.22
N GLU A 281 -32.00 5.54 -1.00
CA GLU A 281 -31.15 5.07 -2.09
C GLU A 281 -30.20 6.22 -2.44
N ASP A 282 -28.91 6.04 -2.16
CA ASP A 282 -27.85 6.75 -2.87
C ASP A 282 -27.34 5.84 -3.99
N LYS A 283 -27.72 6.18 -5.22
CA LYS A 283 -27.05 5.71 -6.43
C LYS A 283 -25.90 6.68 -6.74
N GLN A 284 -24.71 6.15 -6.93
CA GLN A 284 -23.75 6.73 -7.86
C GLN A 284 -23.29 5.68 -8.87
N GLN A 285 -23.70 5.89 -10.12
CA GLN A 285 -23.14 5.24 -11.29
C GLN A 285 -21.89 6.00 -11.76
N GLN A 286 -20.77 5.28 -11.70
CA GLN A 286 -19.77 5.09 -12.76
C GLN A 286 -19.20 6.32 -13.48
N GLN A 287 -17.88 6.50 -13.32
CA GLN A 287 -16.98 6.67 -14.46
C GLN A 287 -15.73 5.79 -14.30
N ALA A 288 -15.32 5.22 -15.42
CA ALA A 288 -14.42 4.09 -15.56
C ALA A 288 -12.97 4.37 -15.12
N THR A 289 -12.45 3.53 -14.23
CA THR A 289 -11.01 3.23 -14.14
C THR A 289 -10.81 1.74 -13.86
N ASN A 290 -9.80 1.18 -14.52
CA ASN A 290 -9.40 -0.22 -14.63
C ASN A 290 -9.49 -1.04 -13.31
N PRO A 291 -10.12 -2.24 -13.24
CA PRO A 291 -10.48 -2.89 -11.97
C PRO A 291 -9.34 -3.62 -11.24
N PHE A 292 -8.12 -3.60 -11.77
CA PHE A 292 -7.02 -4.42 -11.24
C PHE A 292 -5.88 -3.55 -10.70
N ARG A 293 -6.02 -3.08 -9.46
CA ARG A 293 -4.86 -2.77 -8.63
C ARG A 293 -5.18 -3.12 -7.18
N PRO A 294 -4.55 -4.16 -6.59
CA PRO A 294 -4.65 -4.37 -5.16
C PRO A 294 -4.02 -3.16 -4.47
N VAL A 295 -4.78 -2.51 -3.61
CA VAL A 295 -4.31 -1.44 -2.75
C VAL A 295 -3.28 -2.07 -1.81
N SER A 296 -2.00 -1.81 -2.05
CA SER A 296 -0.89 -2.26 -1.21
C SER A 296 -0.97 -1.58 0.15
N ALA A 297 -1.63 -2.20 1.12
CA ALA A 297 -1.53 -1.82 2.52
C ALA A 297 -0.10 -2.15 3.00
N LYS A 298 0.77 -1.13 3.03
CA LYS A 298 2.12 -1.26 3.61
C LYS A 298 1.97 -1.37 5.13
N TRP A 299 2.37 -2.50 5.69
CA TRP A 299 2.65 -2.62 7.12
C TRP A 299 4.05 -2.05 7.38
N ASP A 300 4.17 -1.13 8.35
CA ASP A 300 5.33 -0.26 8.57
C ASP A 300 6.37 -0.84 9.55
N GLY A 301 6.26 -2.13 9.90
CA GLY A 301 7.30 -2.85 10.62
C GLY A 301 7.56 -2.37 12.05
N GLN A 302 6.70 -1.52 12.63
CA GLN A 302 6.89 -0.98 13.96
C GLN A 302 5.62 -1.04 14.79
N LYS A 303 5.41 -2.20 15.43
CA LYS A 303 5.00 -2.36 16.84
C LYS A 303 4.71 -3.83 17.10
N MET A 304 5.48 -4.45 18.00
CA MET A 304 5.05 -5.67 18.66
C MET A 304 3.81 -5.33 19.47
N TYR A 305 2.64 -5.80 19.05
CA TYR A 305 1.38 -5.57 19.75
C TYR A 305 1.27 -6.54 20.92
N ASN A 306 2.04 -6.25 21.95
CA ASN A 306 1.78 -6.74 23.28
C ASN A 306 0.35 -6.33 23.68
N ILE A 307 -0.51 -7.31 23.95
CA ILE A 307 -1.87 -7.05 24.44
C ILE A 307 -1.88 -7.18 25.96
N VAL A 308 -2.64 -6.33 26.65
CA VAL A 308 -2.85 -6.50 28.09
C VAL A 308 -4.13 -7.30 28.29
N PHE A 309 -4.02 -8.48 28.89
CA PHE A 309 -5.13 -9.35 29.25
C PHE A 309 -5.06 -9.68 30.74
N GLN A 310 -6.11 -9.34 31.49
CA GLN A 310 -6.16 -9.54 32.96
C GLN A 310 -4.92 -8.99 33.70
N GLY A 311 -4.41 -7.83 33.27
CA GLY A 311 -3.22 -7.19 33.86
C GLY A 311 -1.88 -7.83 33.47
N LYS A 312 -1.87 -8.88 32.64
CA LYS A 312 -0.66 -9.47 32.06
C LYS A 312 -0.47 -9.02 30.62
N THR A 313 0.77 -8.71 30.27
CA THR A 313 1.13 -8.46 28.88
C THR A 313 1.32 -9.79 28.17
N LEU A 314 0.50 -10.10 27.18
CA LEU A 314 0.62 -11.26 26.31
C LEU A 314 1.25 -10.84 24.98
N THR A 315 2.24 -11.61 24.55
CA THR A 315 2.89 -11.48 23.25
C THR A 315 2.14 -12.27 22.17
N PHE A 316 2.54 -12.11 20.90
CA PHE A 316 2.05 -12.98 19.81
C PHE A 316 2.25 -14.46 20.16
N ASP A 317 3.45 -14.83 20.63
CA ASP A 317 3.80 -16.22 20.94
C ASP A 317 2.95 -16.78 22.09
N ASP A 318 2.62 -15.96 23.10
CA ASP A 318 1.76 -16.39 24.20
C ASP A 318 0.34 -16.71 23.71
N VAL A 319 -0.22 -15.84 22.87
CA VAL A 319 -1.57 -16.03 22.31
C VAL A 319 -1.58 -17.21 21.35
N TYR A 320 -0.56 -17.33 20.51
CA TYR A 320 -0.46 -18.45 19.57
C TYR A 320 -0.25 -19.77 20.31
N LYS A 321 0.52 -19.80 21.41
CA LYS A 321 0.67 -20.99 22.26
C LYS A 321 -0.67 -21.47 22.84
N ILE A 322 -1.54 -20.55 23.27
CA ILE A 322 -2.90 -20.90 23.73
C ILE A 322 -3.69 -21.61 22.62
N LEU A 323 -3.61 -21.10 21.39
CA LEU A 323 -4.24 -21.70 20.23
C LEU A 323 -3.63 -23.07 19.89
N ASP A 324 -2.31 -23.18 19.91
CA ASP A 324 -1.56 -24.39 19.58
C ASP A 324 -1.83 -25.53 20.58
N GLU A 325 -2.00 -25.19 21.85
CA GLU A 325 -2.46 -26.07 22.93
C GLU A 325 -3.98 -26.34 22.90
N LYS A 326 -4.69 -25.82 21.89
CA LYS A 326 -6.15 -25.95 21.69
C LYS A 326 -7.00 -25.43 22.85
N LYS A 327 -6.50 -24.46 23.61
CA LYS A 327 -7.21 -23.80 24.71
C LYS A 327 -8.16 -22.72 24.16
N PHE A 328 -9.08 -23.13 23.29
CA PHE A 328 -9.96 -22.24 22.54
C PHE A 328 -10.88 -21.38 23.41
N ALA A 329 -11.39 -21.92 24.53
CA ALA A 329 -12.19 -21.14 25.47
C ALA A 329 -11.43 -19.92 26.01
N LYS A 330 -10.14 -20.09 26.33
CA LYS A 330 -9.28 -18.99 26.78
C LYS A 330 -9.03 -17.98 25.65
N PHE A 331 -8.89 -18.44 24.41
CA PHE A 331 -8.77 -17.55 23.26
C PHE A 331 -10.07 -16.75 23.03
N GLU A 332 -11.24 -17.38 23.20
CA GLU A 332 -12.55 -16.72 23.11
C GLU A 332 -12.69 -15.59 24.15
N GLU A 333 -12.25 -15.82 25.39
CA GLU A 333 -12.20 -14.76 26.42
C GLU A 333 -11.31 -13.58 26.01
N ILE A 334 -10.13 -13.87 25.43
CA ILE A 334 -9.21 -12.84 24.92
C ILE A 334 -9.87 -12.07 23.78
N PHE A 335 -10.54 -12.77 22.85
CA PHE A 335 -11.22 -12.17 21.71
C PHE A 335 -12.39 -11.27 22.15
N GLN A 336 -13.17 -11.68 23.15
CA GLN A 336 -14.27 -10.85 23.68
C GLN A 336 -13.77 -9.51 24.22
N GLN A 337 -12.59 -9.48 24.85
CA GLN A 337 -11.99 -8.25 25.36
C GLN A 337 -11.32 -7.42 24.26
N ASN A 338 -10.81 -8.06 23.21
CA ASN A 338 -10.18 -7.39 22.07
C ASN A 338 -10.63 -8.03 20.74
N PRO A 339 -11.78 -7.61 20.17
CA PRO A 339 -12.35 -8.22 18.96
C PRO A 339 -11.47 -8.10 17.72
N ASN A 340 -10.53 -7.14 17.69
CA ASN A 340 -9.62 -6.95 16.57
C ASN A 340 -8.29 -7.71 16.75
N ILE A 341 -8.14 -8.55 17.77
CA ILE A 341 -6.88 -9.27 18.04
C ILE A 341 -6.43 -10.14 16.87
N VAL A 342 -7.35 -10.82 16.19
CA VAL A 342 -7.03 -11.74 15.07
C VAL A 342 -6.35 -11.04 13.90
N ASN A 343 -6.58 -9.73 13.75
CA ASN A 343 -6.02 -8.91 12.69
C ASN A 343 -4.90 -8.00 13.20
N SER A 344 -5.01 -7.45 14.41
CA SER A 344 -4.04 -6.48 14.94
C SER A 344 -2.78 -7.13 15.50
N LEU A 345 -2.86 -8.34 16.05
CA LEU A 345 -1.72 -9.05 16.63
C LEU A 345 -0.83 -9.61 15.51
N ARG A 346 0.44 -9.20 15.51
CA ARG A 346 1.44 -9.58 14.50
C ARG A 346 2.71 -10.09 15.14
N ASP A 347 3.34 -11.07 14.52
CA ASP A 347 4.66 -11.57 14.92
C ASP A 347 5.79 -10.63 14.45
N GLY A 348 7.05 -11.01 14.70
CA GLY A 348 8.23 -10.25 14.25
C GLY A 348 8.36 -10.14 12.72
N TYR A 349 7.67 -10.98 11.96
CA TYR A 349 7.64 -10.98 10.50
C TYR A 349 6.38 -10.31 9.93
N GLY A 350 5.52 -9.75 10.78
CA GLY A 350 4.28 -9.06 10.40
C GLY A 350 3.11 -10.00 10.10
N PHE A 351 3.21 -11.28 10.46
CA PHE A 351 2.21 -12.32 10.17
C PHE A 351 1.07 -12.30 11.17
N THR A 352 -0.14 -12.57 10.70
CA THR A 352 -1.32 -12.77 11.56
C THR A 352 -1.32 -14.18 12.15
N LEU A 353 -2.14 -14.39 13.20
CA LEU A 353 -2.35 -15.72 13.79
C LEU A 353 -2.79 -16.75 12.74
N LEU A 354 -3.59 -16.33 11.75
CA LEU A 354 -4.07 -17.21 10.68
C LEU A 354 -2.93 -17.64 9.75
N MET A 355 -2.02 -16.73 9.39
CA MET A 355 -0.86 -17.06 8.54
C MET A 355 0.09 -18.04 9.25
N GLU A 356 0.32 -17.84 10.54
CA GLU A 356 1.14 -18.73 11.36
C GLU A 356 0.53 -20.14 11.45
N ALA A 357 -0.79 -20.24 11.54
CA ALA A 357 -1.50 -21.53 11.48
C ALA A 357 -1.28 -22.29 10.17
N VAL A 358 -1.22 -21.59 9.04
CA VAL A 358 -0.88 -22.19 7.74
C VAL A 358 0.59 -22.58 7.68
N CYS A 359 1.49 -21.72 8.16
CA CYS A 359 2.94 -21.98 8.19
C CYS A 359 3.27 -23.29 8.94
N LYS A 360 2.58 -23.53 10.06
CA LYS A 360 2.73 -24.73 10.90
C LYS A 360 1.82 -25.90 10.51
N ASP A 361 1.05 -25.80 9.42
CA ASP A 361 0.04 -26.78 8.99
C ASP A 361 -0.96 -27.18 10.10
N ARG A 362 -1.28 -26.24 11.00
CA ARG A 362 -2.22 -26.44 12.12
C ARG A 362 -3.65 -26.17 11.65
N PHE A 363 -4.18 -27.11 10.87
CA PHE A 363 -5.52 -26.98 10.25
C PHE A 363 -6.65 -26.78 11.26
N ASP A 364 -6.55 -27.38 12.45
CA ASP A 364 -7.52 -27.23 13.54
C ASP A 364 -7.55 -25.79 14.09
N VAL A 365 -6.38 -25.22 14.33
CA VAL A 365 -6.22 -23.81 14.74
C VAL A 365 -6.71 -22.88 13.64
N PHE A 366 -6.35 -23.17 12.39
CA PHE A 366 -6.79 -22.40 11.23
C PHE A 366 -8.33 -22.35 11.12
N VAL A 367 -9.00 -23.50 11.21
CA VAL A 367 -10.48 -23.58 11.17
C VAL A 367 -11.11 -22.86 12.35
N HIS A 368 -10.50 -22.92 13.53
CA HIS A 368 -10.98 -22.17 14.69
C HIS A 368 -10.87 -20.66 14.47
N LEU A 369 -9.73 -20.16 13.97
CA LEU A 369 -9.52 -18.74 13.69
C LEU A 369 -10.47 -18.20 12.60
N MET A 370 -10.81 -19.02 11.59
CA MET A 370 -11.76 -18.65 10.53
C MET A 370 -13.18 -18.38 11.03
N LYS A 371 -13.52 -18.71 12.28
CA LYS A 371 -14.82 -18.36 12.90
C LYS A 371 -14.95 -16.88 13.25
N TYR A 372 -13.83 -16.15 13.29
CA TYR A 372 -13.77 -14.73 13.65
C TYR A 372 -13.57 -13.86 12.39
N PRO A 373 -13.97 -12.57 12.41
CA PRO A 373 -13.82 -11.69 11.26
C PRO A 373 -12.35 -11.46 10.88
N GLN A 374 -11.90 -12.12 9.81
CA GLN A 374 -10.55 -12.01 9.27
C GLN A 374 -10.44 -10.87 8.26
N ASP A 375 -9.36 -10.10 8.35
CA ASP A 375 -8.93 -9.17 7.31
C ASP A 375 -7.88 -9.83 6.42
N PHE A 376 -8.32 -10.34 5.27
CA PHE A 376 -7.43 -11.00 4.31
C PHE A 376 -6.59 -10.03 3.47
N SER A 377 -6.83 -8.71 3.55
CA SER A 377 -5.99 -7.72 2.86
C SER A 377 -4.61 -7.57 3.50
N LEU A 378 -4.46 -8.09 4.73
CA LEU A 378 -3.21 -8.06 5.46
C LEU A 378 -2.15 -8.94 4.80
N VAL A 379 -0.93 -8.40 4.75
CA VAL A 379 0.26 -9.09 4.24
C VAL A 379 1.38 -9.04 5.27
N GLY A 380 2.28 -10.02 5.20
CA GLY A 380 3.51 -10.02 6.01
C GLY A 380 4.54 -9.00 5.53
N ASN A 381 5.69 -8.93 6.22
CA ASN A 381 6.77 -7.99 5.92
C ASN A 381 7.36 -8.17 4.51
N ASN A 382 7.23 -9.35 3.91
CA ASN A 382 7.66 -9.66 2.54
C ASN A 382 6.56 -9.40 1.48
N GLY A 383 5.38 -8.92 1.90
CA GLY A 383 4.23 -8.73 1.02
C GLY A 383 3.40 -10.01 0.79
N TRP A 384 3.67 -11.10 1.50
CA TRP A 384 2.91 -12.34 1.35
C TRP A 384 1.52 -12.21 1.95
N ASN A 385 0.50 -12.45 1.12
CA ASN A 385 -0.84 -12.70 1.60
C ASN A 385 -1.00 -14.17 2.07
N VAL A 386 -2.14 -14.51 2.65
CA VAL A 386 -2.39 -15.87 3.18
C VAL A 386 -2.26 -16.97 2.12
N LEU A 387 -2.57 -16.71 0.84
CA LEU A 387 -2.44 -17.72 -0.22
C LEU A 387 -0.99 -18.01 -0.60
N HIS A 388 -0.05 -17.07 -0.41
CA HIS A 388 1.39 -17.36 -0.56
C HIS A 388 1.85 -18.41 0.46
N TRP A 389 1.38 -18.28 1.71
CA TRP A 389 1.63 -19.26 2.76
C TRP A 389 1.04 -20.62 2.44
N VAL A 390 -0.18 -20.65 1.90
CA VAL A 390 -0.81 -21.91 1.47
C VAL A 390 -0.04 -22.53 0.31
N GLY A 391 0.44 -21.72 -0.64
CA GLY A 391 1.29 -22.17 -1.74
C GLY A 391 2.58 -22.83 -1.29
N ARG A 392 3.19 -22.35 -0.21
CA ARG A 392 4.46 -22.90 0.31
C ARG A 392 4.25 -24.05 1.31
N TYR A 393 3.45 -23.84 2.34
CA TYR A 393 3.33 -24.75 3.48
C TYR A 393 1.99 -25.47 3.54
N GLY A 394 0.90 -24.79 3.14
CA GLY A 394 -0.45 -25.32 3.29
C GLY A 394 -0.84 -26.45 2.31
N THR A 395 -2.13 -26.71 2.30
CA THR A 395 -2.80 -27.81 1.58
C THR A 395 -4.12 -27.32 0.98
N VAL A 396 -4.70 -28.08 0.04
CA VAL A 396 -6.01 -27.75 -0.57
C VAL A 396 -7.11 -27.60 0.47
N ARG A 397 -7.03 -28.33 1.60
CA ARG A 397 -7.98 -28.22 2.71
C ARG A 397 -8.08 -26.80 3.27
N HIS A 398 -6.96 -26.05 3.29
CA HIS A 398 -6.96 -24.64 3.68
C HIS A 398 -7.68 -23.78 2.65
N LEU A 399 -7.43 -24.01 1.36
CA LEU A 399 -8.03 -23.27 0.24
C LEU A 399 -9.57 -23.40 0.22
N GLU A 400 -10.08 -24.60 0.51
CA GLU A 400 -11.51 -24.89 0.55
C GLU A 400 -12.29 -24.14 1.64
N LYS A 401 -11.60 -23.54 2.62
CA LYS A 401 -12.23 -22.75 3.68
C LYS A 401 -12.44 -21.29 3.32
N PHE A 402 -11.84 -20.79 2.26
CA PHE A 402 -12.06 -19.43 1.80
C PHE A 402 -13.25 -19.36 0.83
N ASP A 403 -14.03 -18.29 0.92
CA ASP A 403 -15.08 -18.02 -0.06
C ASP A 403 -14.49 -17.57 -1.41
N GLN A 404 -15.30 -17.65 -2.47
CA GLN A 404 -14.85 -17.36 -3.84
C GLN A 404 -14.38 -15.91 -4.03
N GLN A 405 -15.00 -14.95 -3.32
CA GLN A 405 -14.65 -13.54 -3.44
C GLN A 405 -13.29 -13.25 -2.79
N THR A 406 -13.06 -13.84 -1.62
CA THR A 406 -11.77 -13.81 -0.93
C THR A 406 -10.68 -14.44 -1.78
N ILE A 407 -10.94 -15.59 -2.40
CA ILE A 407 -9.98 -16.21 -3.32
C ILE A 407 -9.66 -15.29 -4.48
N LYS A 408 -10.67 -14.76 -5.17
CA LYS A 408 -10.47 -13.87 -6.32
C LYS A 408 -9.65 -12.62 -5.97
N MET A 409 -9.81 -12.09 -4.76
CA MET A 409 -9.02 -10.95 -4.27
C MET A 409 -7.54 -11.28 -4.10
N LEU A 410 -7.20 -12.52 -3.72
CA LEU A 410 -5.87 -12.91 -3.26
C LEU A 410 -5.05 -13.69 -4.28
N ILE A 411 -5.71 -14.36 -5.22
CA ILE A 411 -5.15 -15.44 -6.05
C ILE A 411 -3.93 -15.03 -6.88
N ASP A 412 -3.92 -13.78 -7.38
CA ASP A 412 -2.83 -13.19 -8.16
C ASP A 412 -2.10 -12.08 -7.38
N GLY A 413 -2.23 -12.06 -6.04
CA GLY A 413 -1.51 -11.12 -5.20
C GLY A 413 0.00 -11.24 -5.42
N ARG A 414 0.71 -10.11 -5.49
CA ARG A 414 2.16 -10.07 -5.75
C ARG A 414 2.92 -9.66 -4.50
N ASP A 415 3.96 -10.41 -4.16
CA ASP A 415 4.89 -10.06 -3.10
C ASP A 415 5.91 -8.99 -3.52
N LYS A 416 6.90 -8.73 -2.66
CA LYS A 416 7.97 -7.74 -2.93
C LYS A 416 8.83 -8.06 -4.16
N TRP A 417 8.90 -9.33 -4.57
CA TRP A 417 9.64 -9.79 -5.75
C TRP A 417 8.69 -10.10 -6.91
N ASN A 418 7.48 -9.54 -6.89
CA ASN A 418 6.44 -9.77 -7.89
C ASN A 418 5.97 -11.24 -8.01
N LYS A 419 6.30 -12.10 -7.05
CA LYS A 419 5.87 -13.50 -7.04
C LYS A 419 4.43 -13.62 -6.57
N THR A 420 3.71 -14.56 -7.16
CA THR A 420 2.30 -14.88 -6.82
C THR A 420 2.21 -16.16 -6.01
N PRO A 421 1.06 -16.46 -5.35
CA PRO A 421 0.85 -17.74 -4.68
C PRO A 421 1.18 -18.96 -5.55
N LEU A 422 0.91 -18.85 -6.87
CA LEU A 422 1.18 -19.90 -7.84
C LEU A 422 2.68 -20.13 -8.06
N HIS A 423 3.53 -19.09 -7.99
CA HIS A 423 4.98 -19.24 -8.02
C HIS A 423 5.48 -20.05 -6.82
N PHE A 424 4.95 -19.78 -5.62
CA PHE A 424 5.30 -20.54 -4.43
C PHE A 424 4.83 -21.99 -4.52
N ALA A 425 3.60 -22.25 -4.95
CA ALA A 425 3.11 -23.60 -5.15
C ALA A 425 3.97 -24.40 -6.15
N ALA A 426 4.41 -23.76 -7.24
CA ALA A 426 5.28 -24.37 -8.23
C ALA A 426 6.69 -24.65 -7.71
N CYS A 427 7.34 -23.64 -7.08
CA CYS A 427 8.67 -23.74 -6.50
C CYS A 427 8.77 -24.87 -5.44
N TRP A 428 7.70 -25.11 -4.69
CA TRP A 428 7.59 -26.14 -3.66
C TRP A 428 6.89 -27.43 -4.12
N ASN A 429 6.65 -27.59 -5.42
CA ASN A 429 6.09 -28.78 -6.05
C ASN A 429 4.73 -29.23 -5.45
N LYS A 430 3.88 -28.29 -5.06
CA LYS A 430 2.57 -28.53 -4.45
C LYS A 430 1.50 -28.77 -5.52
N HIS A 431 1.59 -29.89 -6.23
CA HIS A 431 0.73 -30.22 -7.39
C HIS A 431 -0.77 -29.98 -7.15
N ASP A 432 -1.30 -30.42 -6.01
CA ASP A 432 -2.74 -30.28 -5.70
C ASP A 432 -3.15 -28.81 -5.54
N VAL A 433 -2.27 -28.01 -4.91
CA VAL A 433 -2.49 -26.57 -4.74
C VAL A 433 -2.37 -25.85 -6.09
N ILE A 434 -1.42 -26.24 -6.95
CA ILE A 434 -1.28 -25.69 -8.31
C ILE A 434 -2.56 -25.95 -9.11
N ARG A 435 -3.03 -27.21 -9.16
CA ARG A 435 -4.26 -27.58 -9.86
C ARG A 435 -5.47 -26.79 -9.34
N TRP A 436 -5.58 -26.67 -8.03
CA TRP A 436 -6.69 -25.94 -7.40
C TRP A 436 -6.65 -24.44 -7.73
N LEU A 437 -5.48 -23.79 -7.61
CA LEU A 437 -5.32 -22.37 -7.92
C LEU A 437 -5.63 -22.09 -9.40
N LEU A 438 -5.10 -22.89 -10.32
CA LEU A 438 -5.41 -22.78 -11.75
C LEU A 438 -6.92 -22.93 -12.02
N ALA A 439 -7.56 -23.94 -11.42
CA ALA A 439 -9.00 -24.16 -11.53
C ALA A 439 -9.84 -22.99 -10.97
N LYS A 440 -9.29 -22.17 -10.05
CA LYS A 440 -9.93 -20.95 -9.53
C LYS A 440 -9.56 -19.68 -10.30
N GLY A 441 -8.81 -19.79 -11.38
CA GLY A 441 -8.49 -18.68 -12.28
C GLY A 441 -7.20 -17.94 -11.95
N ALA A 442 -6.25 -18.57 -11.24
CA ALA A 442 -4.91 -18.01 -11.07
C ALA A 442 -4.23 -17.85 -12.44
N ASN A 443 -3.56 -16.73 -12.68
CA ASN A 443 -2.92 -16.47 -13.96
C ASN A 443 -1.50 -17.08 -14.02
N PRO A 444 -1.26 -18.11 -14.85
CA PRO A 444 0.05 -18.76 -14.97
C PRO A 444 1.08 -17.96 -15.78
N GLU A 445 0.68 -16.84 -16.40
CA GLU A 445 1.55 -16.01 -17.24
C GLU A 445 2.16 -14.81 -16.49
N LEU A 446 1.79 -14.60 -15.23
CA LEU A 446 2.35 -13.53 -14.41
C LEU A 446 3.82 -13.82 -14.14
N LYS A 447 4.68 -12.88 -14.53
CA LYS A 447 6.12 -12.96 -14.28
C LYS A 447 6.50 -12.31 -12.95
N ASP A 448 7.49 -12.90 -12.28
CA ASP A 448 8.17 -12.32 -11.13
C ASP A 448 9.17 -11.21 -11.53
N GLU A 449 9.93 -10.70 -10.56
CA GLU A 449 10.94 -9.65 -10.78
C GLU A 449 12.09 -10.10 -11.70
N ASP A 450 12.42 -11.39 -11.72
CA ASP A 450 13.43 -11.99 -12.59
C ASP A 450 12.88 -12.29 -14.00
N GLY A 451 11.60 -11.98 -14.25
CA GLY A 451 10.93 -12.22 -15.52
C GLY A 451 10.49 -13.68 -15.75
N GLN A 452 10.53 -14.51 -14.70
CA GLN A 452 10.18 -15.92 -14.75
C GLN A 452 8.69 -16.12 -14.46
N ARG A 453 8.05 -17.03 -15.19
CA ARG A 453 6.71 -17.53 -14.86
C ARG A 453 6.76 -18.55 -13.71
N PRO A 454 5.62 -18.88 -13.08
CA PRO A 454 5.56 -19.89 -12.03
C PRO A 454 6.20 -21.23 -12.40
N ASP A 455 6.04 -21.67 -13.66
CA ASP A 455 6.56 -22.95 -14.16
C ASP A 455 8.04 -22.94 -14.56
N GLU A 456 8.68 -21.77 -14.55
CA GLU A 456 10.08 -21.57 -14.95
C GLU A 456 11.02 -21.51 -13.73
N GLN A 457 10.52 -21.10 -12.56
CA GLN A 457 11.27 -21.02 -11.31
C GLN A 457 11.15 -22.30 -10.47
N LEU A 458 11.51 -23.44 -11.06
CA LEU A 458 11.48 -24.73 -10.38
C LEU A 458 12.85 -25.08 -9.80
N MET A 459 12.87 -25.59 -8.57
CA MET A 459 14.10 -26.09 -7.95
C MET A 459 14.64 -27.30 -8.76
N SER A 460 15.98 -27.42 -8.88
CA SER A 460 16.58 -28.44 -9.74
C SER A 460 16.18 -29.86 -9.29
N GLY A 461 15.61 -30.65 -10.19
CA GLY A 461 15.27 -32.06 -9.97
C GLY A 461 13.78 -32.38 -9.78
N CYS A 462 12.89 -31.38 -9.78
CA CYS A 462 11.45 -31.57 -9.49
C CYS A 462 10.52 -30.93 -10.55
N ASP A 463 10.91 -30.91 -11.82
CA ASP A 463 10.29 -30.01 -12.81
C ASP A 463 9.26 -30.64 -13.76
N GLY A 464 9.31 -31.97 -13.98
CA GLY A 464 8.49 -32.65 -14.99
C GLY A 464 6.97 -32.53 -14.77
N VAL A 465 6.48 -33.02 -13.63
CA VAL A 465 5.03 -33.06 -13.34
C VAL A 465 4.45 -31.66 -13.20
N THR A 466 5.16 -30.76 -12.51
CA THR A 466 4.71 -29.37 -12.39
C THR A 466 4.60 -28.72 -13.77
N LYS A 467 5.62 -28.79 -14.64
CA LYS A 467 5.54 -28.25 -16.00
C LYS A 467 4.40 -28.88 -16.82
N GLU A 468 4.15 -30.17 -16.66
CA GLU A 468 3.04 -30.85 -17.32
C GLU A 468 1.67 -30.29 -16.89
N ILE A 469 1.47 -30.05 -15.60
CA ILE A 469 0.24 -29.43 -15.08
C ILE A 469 0.01 -28.08 -15.76
N PHE A 470 1.02 -27.21 -15.82
CA PHE A 470 0.92 -25.91 -16.48
C PHE A 470 0.67 -26.04 -17.99
N ARG A 471 1.34 -26.96 -18.68
CA ARG A 471 1.10 -27.23 -20.11
C ARG A 471 -0.33 -27.68 -20.36
N SER A 472 -0.84 -28.62 -19.57
CA SER A 472 -2.19 -29.16 -19.70
C SER A 472 -3.25 -28.06 -19.58
N PHE A 473 -3.02 -27.11 -18.67
CA PHE A 473 -3.93 -25.98 -18.46
C PHE A 473 -3.86 -24.92 -19.56
N ARG A 474 -2.69 -24.71 -20.18
CA ARG A 474 -2.54 -23.81 -21.34
C ARG A 474 -3.15 -24.39 -22.62
N SER A 475 -3.25 -25.71 -22.72
CA SER A 475 -3.84 -26.40 -23.89
C SER A 475 -5.36 -26.57 -23.82
N SER A 476 -5.96 -26.31 -22.66
CA SER A 476 -7.41 -26.38 -22.39
C SER A 476 -8.01 -24.99 -22.36
#